data_AF-A0A971EMR5-F1
#
_entry.id   AF-A0A971EMR5-F1
#
_cell.length_a   1.000
_cell.length_b   1.000
_cell.length_c   1.000
_cell.angle_alpha   90.00
_cell.angle_beta   90.00
_cell.angle_gamma   90.00
#
_symmetry.space_group_name_H-M   'P 1'
#
loop_
_entity.id
_entity.type
_entity.pdbx_description
1 polymer ?
#
loop_
_entity_poly.entity_id
_entity_poly.type
_entity_poly.pdbx_seq_one_letter_code
_entity_poly.pdbx_strand_id
1 'polypeptide(L)'
;MQIEYENGVPKGYLERRKKAGIIYACSVYLFCVFTLLVKYQVLILENTTSQIVYSLLIIISLGCMCYNVLAQRNFKGLVMYNHIKFKAFTALEKLLYTLPVIVSAIFIPLNIIIYILMTGACYVAVGSMTDTNRNYDSYI
;
A
#
# COMPACT_ATOMS: atom_id res chain seq x y z
N MET A 1 -26.81 -2.41 13.02
CA MET A 1 -25.80 -3.47 12.90
C MET A 1 -24.98 -3.46 14.18
N GLN A 2 -25.10 -4.47 15.05
CA GLN A 2 -24.25 -4.58 16.24
C GLN A 2 -22.82 -4.92 15.79
N ILE A 3 -21.86 -4.11 16.22
CA ILE A 3 -20.44 -4.31 15.91
C ILE A 3 -19.86 -5.06 17.10
N GLU A 4 -19.53 -6.34 16.90
CA GLU A 4 -18.83 -7.14 17.91
C GLU A 4 -17.39 -6.66 18.04
N TYR A 5 -16.89 -6.55 19.28
CA TYR A 5 -15.52 -6.17 19.59
C TYR A 5 -14.77 -7.37 20.15
N GLU A 6 -13.54 -7.56 19.70
CA GLU A 6 -12.62 -8.59 20.17
C GLU A 6 -11.29 -7.91 20.50
N ASN A 7 -10.79 -8.05 21.72
CA ASN A 7 -9.56 -7.39 22.20
C ASN A 7 -9.54 -5.86 21.98
N GLY A 8 -10.69 -5.20 22.14
CA GLY A 8 -10.83 -3.74 22.02
C GLY A 8 -10.89 -3.20 20.58
N VAL A 9 -11.01 -4.07 19.58
CA VAL A 9 -11.17 -3.69 18.16
C VAL A 9 -12.36 -4.43 17.54
N PRO A 10 -13.11 -3.79 16.63
CA PRO A 10 -14.14 -4.44 15.82
C PRO A 10 -13.67 -5.76 15.20
N LYS A 11 -14.45 -6.81 15.39
CA LYS A 11 -14.17 -8.15 14.87
C LYS A 11 -13.99 -8.10 13.35
N GLY A 12 -12.92 -8.74 12.85
CA GLY A 12 -12.53 -8.72 11.44
C GLY A 12 -11.79 -7.44 10.97
N TYR A 13 -11.56 -6.45 11.83
CA TYR A 13 -10.76 -5.27 11.49
C TYR A 13 -9.31 -5.61 11.18
N LEU A 14 -8.69 -6.43 12.04
CA LEU A 14 -7.29 -6.85 11.88
C LEU A 14 -7.11 -7.69 10.61
N GLU A 15 -8.04 -8.60 10.33
CA GLU A 15 -8.02 -9.42 9.10
C GLU A 15 -8.16 -8.56 7.84
N ARG A 16 -9.08 -7.59 7.83
CA ARG A 16 -9.23 -6.67 6.70
C ARG A 16 -7.96 -5.85 6.47
N ARG A 17 -7.33 -5.33 7.54
CA ARG A 17 -6.05 -4.61 7.44
C ARG A 17 -4.94 -5.52 6.92
N LYS A 18 -4.88 -6.75 7.40
CA LYS A 18 -3.89 -7.73 6.94
C LYS A 18 -4.07 -8.02 5.45
N LYS A 19 -5.30 -8.25 4.99
CA LYS A 19 -5.63 -8.46 3.58
C LYS A 19 -5.26 -7.25 2.72
N ALA A 20 -5.59 -6.04 3.17
CA ALA A 20 -5.26 -4.81 2.44
C ALA A 20 -3.74 -4.61 2.31
N GLY A 21 -2.98 -4.87 3.40
CA GLY A 21 -1.52 -4.81 3.37
C GLY A 21 -0.89 -5.89 2.48
N ILE A 22 -1.43 -7.10 2.45
CA ILE A 22 -0.99 -8.18 1.55
C ILE A 22 -1.23 -7.79 0.09
N ILE A 23 -2.41 -7.27 -0.25
CA ILE A 23 -2.74 -6.82 -1.60
C ILE A 23 -1.76 -5.73 -2.05
N TYR A 24 -1.49 -4.75 -1.19
CA TYR A 24 -0.49 -3.73 -1.46
C TYR A 24 0.90 -4.34 -1.67
N ALA A 25 1.37 -5.21 -0.77
CA ALA A 25 2.65 -5.90 -0.92
C ALA A 25 2.73 -6.65 -2.27
N CYS A 26 1.72 -7.44 -2.62
CA CYS A 26 1.66 -8.15 -3.91
C CYS A 26 1.79 -7.19 -5.11
N SER A 27 1.15 -6.02 -5.06
CA SER A 27 1.29 -5.01 -6.13
C SER A 27 2.74 -4.52 -6.29
N VAL A 28 3.44 -4.31 -5.16
CA VAL A 28 4.85 -3.88 -5.16
C VAL A 28 5.75 -5.00 -5.68
N TYR A 29 5.47 -6.25 -5.30
CA TYR A 29 6.17 -7.42 -5.81
C TYR A 29 6.04 -7.52 -7.33
N LEU A 30 4.81 -7.39 -7.86
CA LEU A 30 4.57 -7.44 -9.31
C LEU A 30 5.33 -6.34 -10.05
N PHE A 31 5.31 -5.11 -9.53
CA PHE A 31 6.10 -4.00 -10.07
C PHE A 31 7.60 -4.33 -10.09
N CYS A 32 8.16 -4.78 -8.96
CA CYS A 32 9.58 -5.10 -8.85
C CYS A 32 10.00 -6.22 -9.81
N VAL A 33 9.25 -7.33 -9.83
CA VAL A 33 9.53 -8.47 -10.70
C VAL A 33 9.45 -8.08 -12.17
N PHE A 34 8.40 -7.38 -12.58
CA PHE A 34 8.27 -6.90 -13.96
C PHE A 34 9.44 -6.00 -14.36
N THR A 35 9.83 -5.08 -13.47
CA THR A 35 10.94 -4.15 -13.73
C THR A 35 12.25 -4.88 -13.92
N LEU A 36 12.51 -5.91 -13.11
CA LEU A 36 13.70 -6.75 -13.24
C LEU A 36 13.67 -7.57 -14.53
N LEU A 37 12.53 -8.20 -14.86
CA LEU A 37 12.39 -9.00 -16.08
C LEU A 37 12.66 -8.20 -17.35
N VAL A 38 12.15 -6.97 -17.42
CA VAL A 38 12.40 -6.06 -18.55
C VAL A 38 13.86 -5.58 -18.56
N LYS A 39 14.42 -5.20 -17.40
CA LYS A 39 15.82 -4.74 -17.32
C LYS A 39 16.81 -5.80 -17.80
N TYR A 40 16.61 -7.05 -17.41
CA TYR A 40 17.48 -8.16 -17.77
C TYR A 40 17.14 -8.79 -19.13
N GLN A 41 16.25 -8.17 -19.92
CA GLN A 41 15.81 -8.65 -21.23
C GLN A 41 15.27 -10.09 -21.23
N VAL A 42 14.81 -10.58 -20.07
CA VAL A 42 14.08 -11.85 -19.94
C VAL A 42 12.72 -11.71 -20.62
N LEU A 43 12.14 -10.50 -20.56
CA LEU A 43 10.92 -10.13 -21.25
C LEU A 43 11.25 -9.03 -22.27
N ILE A 44 11.21 -9.37 -23.56
CA ILE A 44 11.48 -8.43 -24.65
C ILE A 44 10.16 -7.80 -25.07
N LEU A 45 9.99 -6.53 -24.72
CA LEU A 45 8.85 -5.70 -25.10
C LEU A 45 9.36 -4.48 -25.88
N GLU A 46 8.51 -3.95 -26.76
CA GLU A 46 8.73 -2.64 -27.33
C GLU A 46 8.77 -1.56 -26.22
N ASN A 47 9.60 -0.53 -26.42
CA ASN A 47 9.80 0.53 -25.43
C ASN A 47 8.48 1.20 -25.01
N THR A 48 7.58 1.50 -25.96
CA THR A 48 6.28 2.09 -25.69
C THR A 48 5.40 1.18 -24.84
N THR A 49 5.35 -0.11 -25.18
CA THR A 49 4.53 -1.11 -24.46
C THR A 49 5.04 -1.33 -23.04
N SER A 50 6.35 -1.43 -22.84
CA SER A 50 6.93 -1.57 -21.50
C SER A 50 6.63 -0.34 -20.61
N GLN A 51 6.72 0.88 -21.16
CA GLN A 51 6.39 2.12 -20.44
C GLN A 51 4.91 2.18 -20.01
N ILE A 52 3.99 1.74 -20.87
CA ILE A 52 2.56 1.67 -20.54
C ILE A 52 2.33 0.69 -19.39
N VAL A 53 2.93 -0.50 -19.45
CA VAL A 53 2.79 -1.50 -18.38
C VAL A 53 3.41 -1.01 -17.07
N TYR A 54 4.57 -0.34 -17.11
CA TYR A 54 5.16 0.30 -15.93
C TYR A 54 4.20 1.30 -15.29
N SER A 55 3.64 2.19 -16.09
CA SER A 55 2.72 3.23 -15.61
C SER A 55 1.47 2.60 -14.97
N LEU A 56 0.91 1.57 -15.60
CA LEU A 56 -0.22 0.81 -15.05
C LEU A 56 0.11 0.15 -13.71
N LEU A 57 1.27 -0.52 -13.59
CA LEU A 57 1.69 -1.17 -12.35
C LEU A 57 1.89 -0.17 -11.21
N ILE A 58 2.44 1.02 -11.51
CA ILE A 58 2.57 2.11 -10.54
C ILE A 58 1.18 2.57 -10.08
N ILE A 59 0.26 2.85 -11.02
CA ILE A 59 -1.11 3.29 -10.70
C ILE A 59 -1.84 2.25 -9.84
N ILE A 60 -1.74 0.96 -10.18
CA ILE A 60 -2.33 -0.13 -9.40
C ILE A 60 -1.76 -0.14 -7.98
N SER A 61 -0.43 -0.03 -7.86
CA SER A 61 0.23 -0.03 -6.56
C SER A 61 -0.16 1.17 -5.68
N LEU A 62 -0.29 2.36 -6.28
CA LEU A 62 -0.82 3.55 -5.62
C LEU A 62 -2.28 3.34 -5.17
N GLY A 63 -3.13 2.75 -6.01
CA GLY A 63 -4.50 2.41 -5.64
C GLY A 63 -4.58 1.44 -4.47
N CYS A 64 -3.77 0.38 -4.48
CA CYS A 64 -3.66 -0.58 -3.38
C CYS A 64 -3.14 0.07 -2.09
N MET A 65 -2.22 1.02 -2.21
CA MET A 65 -1.72 1.80 -1.08
C MET A 65 -2.81 2.67 -0.45
N CYS A 66 -3.56 3.42 -1.26
CA CYS A 66 -4.70 4.21 -0.81
C CYS A 66 -5.73 3.32 -0.10
N TYR A 67 -6.05 2.17 -0.69
CA TYR A 67 -6.94 1.18 -0.06
C TYR A 67 -6.41 0.68 1.27
N ASN A 68 -5.11 0.40 1.37
CA ASN A 68 -4.47 0.00 2.63
C ASN A 68 -4.65 1.09 3.68
N VAL A 69 -4.27 2.35 3.40
CA VAL A 69 -4.42 3.48 4.33
C VAL A 69 -5.86 3.66 4.79
N LEU A 70 -6.82 3.61 3.86
CA LEU A 70 -8.25 3.71 4.17
C LEU A 70 -8.74 2.53 5.01
N ALA A 71 -8.27 1.31 4.76
CA ALA A 71 -8.62 0.13 5.55
C ALA A 71 -8.03 0.21 6.98
N GLN A 72 -6.93 0.94 7.19
CA GLN A 72 -6.43 1.21 8.54
C GLN A 72 -7.31 2.21 9.29
N ARG A 73 -7.71 3.29 8.61
CA ARG A 73 -8.44 4.40 9.22
C ARG A 73 -9.94 4.15 9.34
N ASN A 74 -10.55 3.34 8.48
CA ASN A 74 -11.99 3.14 8.39
C ASN A 74 -12.40 1.66 8.39
N PHE A 75 -13.35 1.29 9.24
CA PHE A 75 -13.93 -0.05 9.30
C PHE A 75 -15.44 -0.03 9.41
N LYS A 76 -16.16 -0.54 8.39
CA LYS A 76 -17.64 -0.61 8.36
C LYS A 76 -18.32 0.72 8.77
N GLY A 77 -17.82 1.85 8.25
CA GLY A 77 -18.35 3.18 8.57
C GLY A 77 -17.83 3.79 9.89
N LEU A 78 -17.02 3.06 10.67
CA LEU A 78 -16.35 3.59 11.86
C LEU A 78 -14.96 4.13 11.55
N VAL A 79 -14.67 5.33 12.05
CA VAL A 79 -13.32 5.91 12.05
C VAL A 79 -12.52 5.35 13.24
N MET A 80 -11.35 4.78 12.96
CA MET A 80 -10.48 4.14 13.94
C MET A 80 -9.39 5.10 14.41
N TYR A 81 -9.64 5.81 15.50
CA TYR A 81 -8.69 6.80 16.03
C TYR A 81 -7.37 6.17 16.53
N ASN A 82 -7.44 4.99 17.16
CA ASN A 82 -6.26 4.27 17.67
C ASN A 82 -5.60 3.29 16.66
N HIS A 83 -5.85 3.45 15.35
CA HIS A 83 -5.35 2.54 14.30
C HIS A 83 -3.82 2.29 14.31
N ILE A 84 -3.02 3.23 14.83
CA ILE A 84 -1.55 3.12 14.92
C ILE A 84 -1.12 2.12 16.01
N LYS A 85 -1.91 1.98 17.09
CA LYS A 85 -1.58 1.11 18.24
C LYS A 85 -1.72 -0.37 17.89
N PHE A 86 -2.60 -0.71 16.95
CA PHE A 86 -2.86 -2.08 16.55
C PHE A 86 -1.91 -2.52 15.43
N LYS A 87 -0.98 -3.43 15.77
CA LYS A 87 -0.06 -4.05 14.81
C LYS A 87 -0.77 -5.20 14.10
N ALA A 88 -1.14 -5.01 12.84
CA ALA A 88 -1.75 -6.05 12.02
C ALA A 88 -0.75 -7.09 11.47
N PHE A 89 0.56 -6.77 11.50
CA PHE A 89 1.63 -7.60 10.98
C PHE A 89 2.73 -7.81 12.02
N THR A 90 3.28 -9.00 12.05
CA THR A 90 4.49 -9.37 12.80
C THR A 90 5.74 -8.71 12.19
N ALA A 91 6.84 -8.68 12.94
CA ALA A 91 8.10 -8.11 12.44
C ALA A 91 8.65 -8.87 11.22
N LEU A 92 8.51 -10.19 11.21
CA LEU A 92 8.94 -11.05 10.11
C LEU A 92 8.13 -10.79 8.84
N GLU A 93 6.80 -10.69 8.95
CA GLU A 93 5.94 -10.35 7.81
C GLU A 93 6.31 -8.99 7.22
N LYS A 94 6.60 -7.98 8.06
CA LYS A 94 7.04 -6.66 7.57
C LYS A 94 8.34 -6.75 6.78
N LEU A 95 9.32 -7.52 7.26
CA LEU A 95 10.59 -7.73 6.57
C LEU A 95 10.38 -8.45 5.23
N LEU A 96 9.53 -9.48 5.21
CA LEU A 96 9.18 -10.19 3.99
C LEU A 96 8.57 -9.23 2.97
N TYR A 97 7.62 -8.38 3.36
CA TYR A 97 6.98 -7.45 2.42
C TYR A 97 7.87 -6.30 1.93
N THR A 98 8.93 -5.96 2.68
CA THR A 98 9.91 -4.95 2.25
C THR A 98 11.04 -5.53 1.40
N LEU A 99 11.22 -6.85 1.42
CA LEU A 99 12.28 -7.56 0.70
C LEU A 99 12.36 -7.24 -0.81
N PRO A 100 11.26 -7.14 -1.59
CA PRO A 100 11.34 -6.82 -3.03
C PRO A 100 11.95 -5.47 -3.28
N VAL A 101 11.62 -4.49 -2.44
CA VAL A 101 12.11 -3.12 -2.57
C VAL A 101 13.60 -3.10 -2.25
N ILE A 102 14.04 -3.81 -1.20
CA ILE A 102 15.45 -3.91 -0.82
C ILE A 102 16.27 -4.57 -1.93
N VAL A 103 15.83 -5.72 -2.42
CA VAL A 103 16.51 -6.45 -3.50
C VAL A 103 16.52 -5.60 -4.77
N SER A 104 15.39 -5.01 -5.13
CA SER A 104 15.28 -4.17 -6.33
C SER A 104 16.07 -2.89 -6.21
N ALA A 105 16.26 -2.31 -5.03
CA ALA A 105 17.05 -1.08 -4.87
C ALA A 105 18.51 -1.27 -5.32
N ILE A 106 19.06 -2.48 -5.20
CA ILE A 106 20.42 -2.82 -5.66
C ILE A 106 20.47 -2.87 -7.20
N PHE A 107 19.46 -3.50 -7.81
CA PHE A 107 19.47 -3.77 -9.25
C PHE A 107 18.84 -2.65 -10.09
N ILE A 108 17.85 -1.92 -9.59
CA ILE A 108 17.08 -0.89 -10.30
C ILE A 108 16.86 0.37 -9.43
N PRO A 109 17.94 1.02 -8.95
CA PRO A 109 17.85 2.08 -7.96
C PRO A 109 16.99 3.27 -8.41
N LEU A 110 17.14 3.73 -9.66
CA LEU A 110 16.40 4.89 -10.18
C LEU A 110 14.88 4.65 -10.23
N ASN A 111 14.45 3.47 -10.71
CA ASN A 111 13.03 3.13 -10.79
C ASN A 111 12.41 3.02 -9.40
N ILE A 112 13.16 2.47 -8.44
CA ILE A 112 12.71 2.36 -7.05
C ILE A 112 12.65 3.74 -6.37
N ILE A 113 13.60 4.64 -6.63
CA ILE A 113 13.55 6.01 -6.11
C ILE A 113 12.31 6.75 -6.62
N ILE A 114 12.03 6.68 -7.93
CA ILE A 114 10.83 7.30 -8.53
C ILE A 114 9.57 6.71 -7.91
N TYR A 115 9.51 5.38 -7.79
CA TYR A 115 8.39 4.70 -7.15
C TYR A 115 8.17 5.14 -5.70
N ILE A 116 9.24 5.23 -4.89
CA ILE A 116 9.18 5.67 -3.49
C ILE A 116 8.71 7.12 -3.40
N LEU A 117 9.21 8.01 -4.27
CA LEU A 117 8.80 9.42 -4.29
C LEU A 117 7.30 9.56 -4.60
N MET A 118 6.80 8.87 -5.62
CA MET A 118 5.38 8.89 -5.99
C MET A 118 4.50 8.31 -4.88
N THR A 119 4.88 7.14 -4.36
CA THR A 119 4.16 6.44 -3.30
C THR A 119 4.15 7.26 -2.01
N GLY A 120 5.28 7.89 -1.66
CA GLY A 120 5.40 8.80 -0.52
C GLY A 120 4.55 10.06 -0.65
N ALA A 121 4.55 10.69 -1.82
CA ALA A 121 3.69 11.85 -2.09
C ALA A 121 2.20 11.48 -1.98
N CYS A 122 1.80 10.34 -2.56
CA CYS A 122 0.42 9.84 -2.44
C CYS A 122 0.06 9.51 -0.98
N TYR A 123 0.97 8.91 -0.21
CA TYR A 123 0.74 8.66 1.22
C TYR A 123 0.35 9.92 1.98
N VAL A 124 1.14 10.99 1.78
CA VAL A 124 0.96 12.27 2.46
C VAL A 124 -0.34 12.92 2.01
N ALA A 125 -0.65 12.89 0.71
CA ALA A 125 -1.89 13.44 0.17
C ALA A 125 -3.14 12.72 0.70
N VAL A 126 -3.13 11.38 0.75
CA VAL A 126 -4.25 10.62 1.35
C VAL A 126 -4.34 10.92 2.84
N GLY A 127 -3.19 11.02 3.52
CA GLY A 127 -3.08 11.42 4.91
C GLY A 127 -3.83 12.72 5.20
N SER A 128 -3.47 13.79 4.49
CA SER A 128 -4.05 15.13 4.66
C SER A 128 -5.53 15.18 4.31
N MET A 129 -5.97 14.56 3.21
CA MET A 129 -7.39 14.52 2.83
C MET A 129 -8.26 13.85 3.91
N THR A 130 -7.77 12.78 4.53
CA THR A 130 -8.54 12.12 5.59
C THR A 130 -8.56 12.94 6.88
N ASP A 131 -7.50 13.69 7.18
CA ASP A 131 -7.46 14.54 8.37
C ASP A 131 -8.32 15.80 8.21
N THR A 132 -8.46 16.34 6.99
CA THR A 132 -9.45 17.40 6.69
C THR A 132 -10.88 16.90 6.91
N ASN A 133 -11.26 15.72 6.40
CA ASN A 133 -12.59 15.15 6.64
C ASN A 133 -12.89 14.93 8.13
N ARG A 134 -11.90 14.55 8.94
CA ARG A 134 -12.05 14.42 10.39
C ARG A 134 -12.41 15.72 11.09
N ASN A 135 -11.82 16.84 10.67
CA ASN A 135 -12.15 18.14 11.26
C ASN A 135 -13.60 18.51 10.94
N TYR A 136 -14.06 18.33 9.70
CA TYR A 136 -15.44 18.62 9.31
C TYR A 136 -16.49 17.80 10.09
N ASP A 137 -16.27 16.49 10.29
CA ASP A 137 -17.21 15.63 11.05
C ASP A 137 -17.23 15.92 12.56
N SER A 138 -16.27 16.67 13.11
CA SER A 138 -16.25 17.06 14.52
C SER A 138 -17.03 18.34 14.85
N TYR A 139 -17.48 19.07 13.82
CA TYR A 139 -18.28 20.30 13.95
C TYR A 139 -19.78 20.10 13.67
N ILE A 140 -20.21 18.86 13.42
CA ILE A 140 -21.61 18.46 13.25
C ILE A 140 -22.01 17.60 14.46
#